data_AF-A0A363TIZ6-F1
#
_entry.id   AF-A0A363TIZ6-F1
#
_cell.length_a   1.000
_cell.length_b   1.000
_cell.length_c   1.000
_cell.angle_alpha   90.00
_cell.angle_beta   90.00
_cell.angle_gamma   90.00
#
_symmetry.space_group_name_H-M   'P 1'
#
loop_
_entity.id
_entity.type
_entity.pdbx_description
1 polymer ?
#
loop_
_entity_poly.entity_id
_entity_poly.type
_entity_poly.pdbx_seq_one_letter_code
_entity_poly.pdbx_strand_id
1 'polypeptide(L)'
;MLNLLERVKGRWRRRRNGRVPIPDDVVQKARRANDAFFGMLGVDQQAVRRRHRELSAALGLRTDDDESVHRLAFTALQMSGFDPANILELGTLHGEATIHLATLFPRATIHTVELPADDPLLATWHGDSAKRDADMTARFAPHANIRQIRANTFDLPALDLPCFDLVWLDAGHHYPEVAWDHAYCLGRLRAGGWLLSDDIMVPDGSDPALRNEDFAPFRVIEYVKARKPWANGLLLKRENPKRYLQNRKYIAWFHKSVA
;
A
#
# COMPACT_ATOMS: atom_id res chain seq x y z
N MET A 1 -19.61 -23.85 -12.85
CA MET A 1 -18.80 -22.78 -13.50
C MET A 1 -17.42 -22.55 -12.84
N LEU A 2 -16.88 -23.51 -12.07
CA LEU A 2 -15.63 -23.40 -11.30
C LEU A 2 -14.42 -24.14 -11.91
N ASN A 3 -14.60 -24.81 -13.06
CA ASN A 3 -13.64 -25.80 -13.57
C ASN A 3 -12.60 -25.27 -14.59
N LEU A 4 -12.72 -24.00 -15.01
CA LEU A 4 -11.83 -23.44 -16.04
C LEU A 4 -10.55 -22.81 -15.44
N LEU A 5 -10.65 -22.13 -14.30
CA LEU A 5 -9.52 -21.47 -13.64
C LEU A 5 -8.51 -22.48 -13.04
N GLU A 6 -9.00 -23.56 -12.44
CA GLU A 6 -8.18 -24.68 -11.92
C GLU A 6 -7.39 -25.38 -13.05
N ARG A 7 -8.03 -25.62 -14.20
CA ARG A 7 -7.39 -26.23 -15.38
C ARG A 7 -6.31 -25.34 -16.00
N VAL A 8 -6.46 -24.02 -15.90
CA VAL A 8 -5.44 -23.05 -16.36
C VAL A 8 -4.25 -23.04 -15.39
N LYS A 9 -4.49 -22.99 -14.07
CA LYS A 9 -3.41 -23.04 -13.06
C LYS A 9 -2.54 -24.30 -13.18
N GLY A 10 -3.15 -25.47 -13.39
CA GLY A 10 -2.44 -26.76 -13.50
C GLY A 10 -1.57 -26.92 -14.76
N ARG A 11 -1.98 -26.36 -15.91
CA ARG A 11 -1.20 -26.41 -17.16
C ARG A 11 -0.03 -25.41 -17.18
N TRP A 12 -0.17 -24.26 -16.52
CA TRP A 12 0.85 -23.22 -16.52
C TRP A 12 2.09 -23.57 -15.70
N ARG A 13 1.98 -24.44 -14.67
CA ARG A 13 3.14 -24.90 -13.89
C ARG A 13 4.12 -25.80 -14.68
N ARG A 14 3.73 -26.38 -15.83
CA ARG A 14 4.53 -27.39 -16.55
C ARG A 14 5.18 -26.94 -17.86
N ARG A 15 5.21 -25.64 -18.20
CA ARG A 15 5.87 -25.19 -19.45
C ARG A 15 6.76 -23.98 -19.23
N ARG A 16 7.95 -24.22 -18.65
CA ARG A 16 9.09 -23.33 -18.81
C ARG A 16 9.48 -23.37 -20.31
N ASN A 17 9.54 -22.21 -20.96
CA ASN A 17 10.10 -21.95 -22.31
C ASN A 17 9.12 -21.73 -23.48
N GLY A 18 7.80 -21.69 -23.27
CA GLY A 18 6.85 -21.15 -24.26
C GLY A 18 6.08 -19.98 -23.68
N ARG A 19 6.18 -18.77 -24.25
CA ARG A 19 5.33 -17.62 -23.89
C ARG A 19 3.89 -17.94 -24.32
N VAL A 20 3.14 -18.63 -23.46
CA VAL A 20 1.69 -18.74 -23.62
C VAL A 20 1.12 -17.33 -23.49
N PRO A 21 0.37 -16.82 -24.48
CA PRO A 21 -0.29 -15.53 -24.35
C PRO A 21 -1.22 -15.53 -23.13
N ILE A 22 -1.22 -14.44 -22.38
CA ILE A 22 -2.14 -14.27 -21.25
C ILE A 22 -3.53 -14.05 -21.85
N PRO A 23 -4.58 -14.80 -21.43
CA PRO A 23 -5.92 -14.62 -21.98
C PRO A 23 -6.44 -13.19 -21.85
N ASP A 24 -7.11 -12.67 -22.88
CA ASP A 24 -7.61 -11.29 -22.90
C ASP A 24 -8.56 -10.99 -21.74
N ASP A 25 -9.37 -11.97 -21.31
CA ASP A 25 -10.27 -11.79 -20.17
C ASP A 25 -9.51 -11.54 -18.86
N VAL A 26 -8.33 -12.16 -18.69
CA VAL A 26 -7.44 -11.94 -17.55
C VAL A 26 -6.85 -10.54 -17.61
N VAL A 27 -6.41 -10.09 -18.79
CA VAL A 27 -5.90 -8.73 -19.01
C VAL A 27 -6.98 -7.69 -18.65
N GLN A 28 -8.21 -7.88 -19.13
CA GLN A 28 -9.32 -6.96 -18.84
C GLN A 28 -9.69 -6.97 -17.36
N LYS A 29 -9.73 -8.15 -16.71
CA LYS A 29 -9.98 -8.24 -15.27
C LYS A 29 -8.92 -7.51 -14.44
N ALA A 30 -7.64 -7.67 -14.79
CA ALA A 30 -6.56 -6.98 -14.07
C ALA A 30 -6.67 -5.45 -14.20
N ARG A 31 -6.93 -4.95 -15.41
CA ARG A 31 -7.05 -3.51 -15.70
C ARG A 31 -8.25 -2.85 -15.03
N ARG A 32 -9.35 -3.58 -14.88
CA ARG A 32 -10.61 -3.08 -14.29
C ARG A 32 -10.76 -3.41 -12.81
N ALA A 33 -9.78 -4.12 -12.22
CA ALA A 33 -9.88 -4.62 -10.85
C ALA A 33 -10.11 -3.50 -9.82
N ASN A 34 -9.66 -2.29 -10.14
CA ASN A 34 -9.67 -1.14 -9.25
C ASN A 34 -10.77 -0.11 -9.57
N ASP A 35 -11.58 -0.32 -10.62
CA ASP A 35 -12.54 0.68 -11.13
C ASP A 35 -13.55 1.14 -10.08
N ALA A 36 -14.01 0.22 -9.23
CA ALA A 36 -14.97 0.52 -8.17
C ALA A 36 -14.43 1.55 -7.16
N PHE A 37 -13.13 1.53 -6.87
CA PHE A 37 -12.50 2.50 -5.96
C PHE A 37 -12.50 3.91 -6.55
N PHE A 38 -12.10 4.05 -7.82
CA PHE A 38 -12.12 5.34 -8.50
C PHE A 38 -13.55 5.87 -8.69
N GLY A 39 -14.49 4.98 -9.01
CA GLY A 39 -15.92 5.31 -9.12
C GLY A 39 -16.52 5.80 -7.80
N MET A 40 -16.17 5.17 -6.67
CA MET A 40 -16.58 5.60 -5.33
C MET A 40 -16.08 7.01 -5.00
N LEU A 41 -14.86 7.35 -5.42
CA LEU A 41 -14.28 8.69 -5.23
C LEU A 41 -14.82 9.73 -6.24
N GLY A 42 -15.64 9.31 -7.21
CA GLY A 42 -16.18 10.20 -8.23
C GLY A 42 -15.12 10.74 -9.21
N VAL A 43 -14.00 10.04 -9.38
CA VAL A 43 -12.89 10.47 -10.26
C VAL A 43 -12.74 9.56 -11.48
N ASP A 44 -12.38 10.16 -12.62
CA ASP A 44 -12.05 9.41 -13.84
C ASP A 44 -10.67 8.76 -13.72
N GLN A 45 -10.63 7.43 -13.83
CA GLN A 45 -9.39 6.66 -13.69
C GLN A 45 -8.33 7.05 -14.74
N GLN A 46 -8.74 7.40 -15.97
CA GLN A 46 -7.77 7.80 -16.99
C GLN A 46 -7.14 9.16 -16.65
N ALA A 47 -7.93 10.10 -16.13
CA ALA A 47 -7.44 11.38 -15.62
C ALA A 47 -6.46 11.18 -14.46
N VAL A 48 -6.78 10.29 -13.51
CA VAL A 48 -5.87 9.93 -12.41
C VAL A 48 -4.54 9.39 -12.95
N ARG A 49 -4.56 8.47 -13.93
CA ARG A 49 -3.33 7.94 -14.54
C ARG A 49 -2.53 8.99 -15.31
N ARG A 50 -3.18 9.96 -15.95
CA ARG A 50 -2.48 11.09 -16.60
C ARG A 50 -1.76 11.93 -15.55
N ARG A 51 -2.49 12.36 -14.50
CA ARG A 51 -1.93 13.16 -13.40
C ARG A 51 -0.77 12.46 -12.69
N HIS A 52 -0.92 11.16 -12.40
CA HIS A 52 0.12 10.33 -11.80
C HIS A 52 1.39 10.25 -12.66
N ARG A 53 1.25 10.09 -13.98
CA ARG A 53 2.39 10.05 -14.90
C ARG A 53 3.12 11.40 -14.98
N GLU A 54 2.38 12.50 -15.03
CA GLU A 54 2.97 13.85 -14.99
C GLU A 54 3.79 14.07 -13.71
N LEU A 55 3.19 13.72 -12.56
CA LEU A 55 3.85 13.84 -11.25
C LEU A 55 5.08 12.93 -11.15
N SER A 56 4.94 11.66 -11.53
CA SER A 56 6.03 10.69 -11.47
C SER A 56 7.19 11.08 -12.38
N ALA A 57 6.92 11.60 -13.57
CA ALA A 57 7.95 12.13 -14.47
C ALA A 57 8.70 13.31 -13.84
N ALA A 58 7.99 14.24 -13.18
CA ALA A 58 8.60 15.37 -12.48
C ALA A 58 9.49 14.92 -11.29
N LEU A 59 9.16 13.78 -10.67
CA LEU A 59 9.90 13.21 -9.55
C LEU A 59 10.97 12.18 -9.98
N GLY A 60 11.10 11.89 -11.28
CA GLY A 60 11.98 10.82 -11.78
C GLY A 60 11.56 9.41 -11.34
N LEU A 61 10.30 9.22 -10.93
CA LEU A 61 9.75 7.94 -10.51
C LEU A 61 9.34 7.11 -11.73
N ARG A 62 9.58 5.80 -11.64
CA ARG A 62 9.16 4.84 -12.68
C ARG A 62 7.63 4.71 -12.70
N THR A 63 7.08 4.66 -13.91
CA THR A 63 5.67 4.31 -14.15
C THR A 63 5.61 3.17 -15.17
N ASP A 64 5.10 2.01 -14.74
CA ASP A 64 4.88 0.84 -15.58
C ASP A 64 3.79 -0.07 -14.97
N ASP A 65 3.37 -1.12 -15.68
CA ASP A 65 2.29 -2.01 -15.22
C ASP A 65 2.66 -2.85 -13.97
N ASP A 66 3.94 -2.89 -13.56
CA ASP A 66 4.41 -3.56 -12.33
C ASP A 66 4.45 -2.59 -11.12
N GLU A 67 4.09 -1.32 -11.33
CA GLU A 67 3.92 -0.32 -10.28
C GLU A 67 2.78 -0.70 -9.33
N SER A 68 2.97 -0.36 -8.05
CA SER A 68 1.94 -0.58 -7.03
C SER A 68 0.85 0.50 -7.11
N VAL A 69 -0.42 0.10 -7.06
CA VAL A 69 -1.59 0.96 -7.22
C VAL A 69 -1.73 2.06 -6.16
N HIS A 70 -0.99 2.00 -5.04
CA HIS A 70 -1.07 3.02 -3.98
C HIS A 70 -0.90 4.45 -4.49
N ARG A 71 0.01 4.68 -5.45
CA ARG A 71 0.25 6.02 -6.01
C ARG A 71 -0.94 6.54 -6.82
N LEU A 72 -1.59 5.65 -7.56
CA LEU A 72 -2.86 5.97 -8.22
C LEU A 72 -3.96 6.22 -7.18
N ALA A 73 -3.99 5.48 -6.08
CA ALA A 73 -4.96 5.69 -5.01
C ALA A 73 -4.77 7.05 -4.32
N PHE A 74 -3.52 7.44 -4.01
CA PHE A 74 -3.20 8.76 -3.45
C PHE A 74 -3.58 9.89 -4.42
N THR A 75 -3.24 9.73 -5.69
CA THR A 75 -3.60 10.70 -6.73
C THR A 75 -5.12 10.84 -6.87
N ALA A 76 -5.85 9.71 -6.82
CA ALA A 76 -7.31 9.71 -6.86
C ALA A 76 -7.93 10.43 -5.65
N LEU A 77 -7.41 10.19 -4.45
CA LEU A 77 -7.84 10.90 -3.24
C LEU A 77 -7.64 12.41 -3.41
N GLN A 78 -6.45 12.86 -3.82
CA GLN A 78 -6.17 14.27 -4.09
C GLN A 78 -7.14 14.86 -5.12
N MET A 79 -7.39 14.16 -6.23
CA MET A 79 -8.31 14.61 -7.28
C MET A 79 -9.78 14.61 -6.87
N SER A 80 -10.16 13.83 -5.85
CA SER A 80 -11.52 13.84 -5.28
C SER A 80 -11.79 15.06 -4.38
N GLY A 81 -10.77 15.90 -4.14
CA GLY A 81 -10.85 17.05 -3.23
C GLY A 81 -10.49 16.74 -1.78
N PHE A 82 -9.91 15.55 -1.51
CA PHE A 82 -9.40 15.22 -0.19
C PHE A 82 -8.18 16.09 0.15
N ASP A 83 -8.24 16.84 1.25
CA ASP A 83 -7.21 17.79 1.72
C ASP A 83 -6.77 17.40 3.15
N PRO A 84 -5.90 16.37 3.31
CA PRO A 84 -5.46 15.92 4.63
C PRO A 84 -4.57 16.96 5.31
N ALA A 85 -4.67 17.08 6.63
CA ALA A 85 -3.75 17.90 7.42
C ALA A 85 -2.53 17.08 7.88
N ASN A 86 -2.75 15.82 8.30
CA ASN A 86 -1.69 14.93 8.78
C ASN A 86 -1.77 13.58 8.08
N ILE A 87 -0.64 13.13 7.57
CA ILE A 87 -0.48 11.82 6.91
C ILE A 87 0.55 11.01 7.69
N LEU A 88 0.25 9.76 7.99
CA LEU A 88 1.19 8.80 8.55
C LEU A 88 1.64 7.82 7.47
N GLU A 89 2.92 7.56 7.39
CA GLU A 89 3.52 6.45 6.65
C GLU A 89 4.32 5.60 7.64
N LEU A 90 4.04 4.29 7.69
CA LEU A 90 4.89 3.31 8.35
C LEU A 90 5.59 2.49 7.27
N GLY A 91 6.94 2.48 7.30
CA GLY A 91 7.79 1.85 6.28
C GLY A 91 8.20 2.86 5.20
N THR A 92 9.35 3.52 5.39
CA THR A 92 9.80 4.61 4.50
C THR A 92 10.70 4.10 3.36
N LEU A 93 11.57 3.13 3.64
CA LEU A 93 12.56 2.56 2.74
C LEU A 93 13.40 3.62 2.00
N HIS A 94 13.13 3.86 0.72
CA HIS A 94 13.84 4.82 -0.14
C HIS A 94 13.10 6.15 -0.30
N GLY A 95 11.95 6.30 0.36
CA GLY A 95 11.18 7.53 0.44
C GLY A 95 10.36 7.87 -0.82
N GLU A 96 10.20 6.93 -1.76
CA GLU A 96 9.45 7.20 -3.00
C GLU A 96 7.97 7.51 -2.72
N ALA A 97 7.33 6.73 -1.85
CA ALA A 97 5.94 6.97 -1.44
C ALA A 97 5.82 8.26 -0.61
N THR A 98 6.76 8.53 0.30
CA THR A 98 6.84 9.76 1.08
C THR A 98 6.89 11.01 0.20
N ILE A 99 7.78 11.05 -0.80
CA ILE A 99 7.95 12.20 -1.71
C ILE A 99 6.71 12.38 -2.58
N HIS A 100 6.13 11.26 -3.02
CA HIS A 100 4.88 11.27 -3.77
C HIS A 100 3.75 11.92 -2.94
N LEU A 101 3.56 11.48 -1.69
CA LEU A 101 2.59 12.05 -0.76
C LEU A 101 2.86 13.53 -0.46
N ALA A 102 4.12 13.88 -0.17
CA ALA A 102 4.53 15.25 0.13
C ALA A 102 4.26 16.21 -1.04
N THR A 103 4.37 15.72 -2.27
CA THR A 103 4.13 16.50 -3.49
C THR A 103 2.65 16.59 -3.85
N LEU A 104 1.87 15.53 -3.64
CA LEU A 104 0.41 15.56 -3.82
C LEU A 104 -0.28 16.47 -2.81
N PHE A 105 0.20 16.46 -1.56
CA PHE A 105 -0.41 17.16 -0.43
C PHE A 105 0.60 18.15 0.21
N PRO A 106 0.98 19.23 -0.49
CA PRO A 106 2.02 20.14 -0.03
C PRO A 106 1.66 20.89 1.27
N ARG A 107 0.37 20.93 1.62
CA ARG A 107 -0.13 21.53 2.87
C ARG A 107 -0.20 20.54 4.04
N ALA A 108 -0.12 19.23 3.77
CA ALA A 108 -0.19 18.21 4.80
C ALA A 108 1.19 17.99 5.44
N THR A 109 1.22 17.69 6.74
CA THR A 109 2.44 17.18 7.39
C THR A 109 2.52 15.66 7.19
N ILE A 110 3.61 15.20 6.57
CA ILE A 110 3.87 13.76 6.34
C ILE A 110 4.78 13.25 7.46
N HIS A 111 4.23 12.44 8.35
CA HIS A 111 4.99 11.71 9.36
C HIS A 111 5.37 10.36 8.78
N THR A 112 6.66 10.15 8.51
CA THR A 112 7.15 8.89 7.96
C THR A 112 8.05 8.21 8.98
N VAL A 113 7.80 6.92 9.24
CA VAL A 113 8.46 6.13 10.28
C VAL A 113 9.28 5.02 9.64
N GLU A 114 10.57 4.98 10.00
CA GLU A 114 11.51 3.93 9.63
C GLU A 114 12.29 3.49 10.88
N LEU A 115 12.79 2.27 10.85
CA LEU A 115 13.70 1.80 11.90
C LEU A 115 14.97 2.68 11.96
N PRO A 116 15.52 2.93 13.16
CA PRO A 116 16.82 3.59 13.30
C PRO A 116 17.93 2.88 12.51
N ALA A 117 18.90 3.63 12.00
CA ALA A 117 19.97 3.07 11.18
C ALA A 117 20.79 1.98 11.90
N ASP A 118 20.86 2.03 13.22
CA ASP A 118 21.53 1.07 14.09
C ASP A 118 20.63 -0.09 14.55
N ASP A 119 19.38 -0.17 14.09
CA ASP A 119 18.50 -1.28 14.40
C ASP A 119 19.07 -2.61 13.84
N PRO A 120 19.13 -3.68 14.65
CA PRO A 120 19.77 -4.94 14.27
C PRO A 120 19.04 -5.69 13.14
N LEU A 121 17.74 -5.48 12.97
CA LEU A 121 16.95 -6.15 11.93
C LEU A 121 17.05 -5.42 10.60
N LEU A 122 17.18 -4.09 10.66
CA LEU A 122 17.21 -3.24 9.48
C LEU A 122 18.37 -3.55 8.53
N ALA A 123 19.57 -3.74 9.10
CA ALA A 123 20.75 -4.13 8.33
C ALA A 123 20.63 -5.54 7.74
N THR A 124 19.97 -6.43 8.47
CA THR A 124 19.71 -7.81 8.03
C THR A 124 18.79 -7.85 6.80
N TRP A 125 17.78 -6.99 6.76
CA TRP A 125 16.79 -6.96 5.68
C TRP A 125 17.24 -6.15 4.46
N HIS A 126 18.01 -5.08 4.67
CA HIS A 126 18.24 -4.07 3.63
C HIS A 126 19.71 -3.68 3.43
N GLY A 127 20.66 -4.26 4.18
CA GLY A 127 22.09 -3.99 4.02
C GLY A 127 22.54 -2.71 4.72
N ASP A 128 23.23 -1.81 4.01
CA ASP A 128 23.82 -0.59 4.58
C ASP A 128 22.74 0.44 4.95
N SER A 129 22.23 0.30 6.17
CA SER A 129 21.18 1.13 6.76
C SER A 129 21.60 2.58 6.97
N ALA A 130 22.87 2.83 7.31
CA ALA A 130 23.39 4.18 7.55
C ALA A 130 23.45 5.00 6.26
N LYS A 131 23.97 4.40 5.17
CA LYS A 131 23.95 5.06 3.86
C LYS A 131 22.53 5.36 3.40
N ARG A 132 21.61 4.40 3.57
CA ARG A 132 20.21 4.60 3.16
C ARG A 132 19.54 5.72 3.96
N ASP A 133 19.77 5.81 5.27
CA ASP A 133 19.24 6.89 6.11
C ASP A 133 19.76 8.27 5.67
N ALA A 134 21.06 8.36 5.34
CA ALA A 134 21.65 9.58 4.80
C ALA A 134 21.05 9.96 3.43
N ASP A 135 20.92 9.00 2.52
CA ASP A 135 20.31 9.21 1.20
C ASP A 135 18.85 9.66 1.33
N MET A 136 18.09 9.06 2.24
CA MET A 136 16.70 9.43 2.53
C MET A 136 16.61 10.85 3.09
N THR A 137 17.48 11.22 4.03
CA THR A 137 17.54 12.58 4.60
C THR A 137 17.85 13.61 3.54
N ALA A 138 18.82 13.35 2.66
CA ALA A 138 19.15 14.24 1.55
C ALA A 138 17.97 14.39 0.57
N ARG A 139 17.25 13.29 0.28
CA ARG A 139 16.06 13.31 -0.57
C ARG A 139 14.89 14.11 0.01
N PHE A 140 14.73 14.12 1.33
CA PHE A 140 13.62 14.83 1.98
C PHE A 140 13.94 16.29 2.30
N ALA A 141 15.22 16.69 2.29
CA ALA A 141 15.63 18.06 2.57
C ALA A 141 14.88 19.16 1.77
N PRO A 142 14.49 18.95 0.49
CA PRO A 142 13.69 19.93 -0.26
C PRO A 142 12.22 20.02 0.18
N HIS A 143 11.73 19.09 0.98
CA HIS A 143 10.32 18.96 1.35
C HIS A 143 10.09 19.36 2.80
N ALA A 144 9.77 20.64 3.02
CA ALA A 144 9.57 21.19 4.37
C ALA A 144 8.40 20.55 5.14
N ASN A 145 7.49 19.86 4.44
CA ASN A 145 6.32 19.20 4.99
C ASN A 145 6.54 17.73 5.38
N ILE A 146 7.76 17.19 5.25
CA ILE A 146 8.11 15.85 5.73
C ILE A 146 8.69 15.92 7.15
N ARG A 147 8.29 14.96 7.99
CA ARG A 147 8.79 14.71 9.34
C ARG A 147 9.23 13.26 9.43
N GLN A 148 10.55 13.05 9.45
CA GLN A 148 11.13 11.72 9.63
C GLN A 148 11.12 11.33 11.11
N ILE A 149 10.68 10.12 11.40
CA ILE A 149 10.70 9.50 12.72
C ILE A 149 11.53 8.24 12.60
N ARG A 150 12.61 8.15 13.38
CA ARG A 150 13.48 6.98 13.46
C ARG A 150 13.12 6.22 14.73
N ALA A 151 12.25 5.22 14.62
CA ALA A 151 11.75 4.48 15.76
C ALA A 151 11.26 3.09 15.36
N ASN A 152 11.33 2.15 16.30
CA ASN A 152 10.54 0.93 16.18
C ASN A 152 9.05 1.27 16.33
N THR A 153 8.20 0.69 15.49
CA THR A 153 6.78 1.03 15.50
C THR A 153 6.07 0.64 16.81
N PHE A 154 6.66 -0.31 17.55
CA PHE A 154 6.24 -0.68 18.91
C PHE A 154 6.24 0.52 19.88
N ASP A 155 7.16 1.48 19.69
CA ASP A 155 7.34 2.62 20.58
C ASP A 155 6.45 3.83 20.21
N LEU A 156 5.76 3.80 19.06
CA LEU A 156 4.91 4.90 18.61
C LEU A 156 3.83 5.34 19.60
N PRO A 157 3.18 4.45 20.40
CA PRO A 157 2.22 4.87 21.41
C PRO A 157 2.80 5.82 22.47
N ALA A 158 4.12 5.78 22.71
CA ALA A 158 4.80 6.67 23.66
C ALA A 158 5.14 8.05 23.06
N LEU A 159 5.02 8.21 21.73
CA LEU A 159 5.27 9.47 21.05
C LEU A 159 4.00 10.33 21.02
N ASP A 160 4.18 11.63 21.20
CA ASP A 160 3.09 12.62 21.04
C ASP A 160 2.85 12.93 19.55
N LEU A 161 2.26 11.97 18.84
CA LEU A 161 1.87 12.11 17.44
C LEU A 161 0.39 12.51 17.30
N PRO A 162 0.02 13.27 16.25
CA PRO A 162 -1.36 13.67 16.03
C PRO A 162 -2.24 12.48 15.60
N CYS A 163 -3.54 12.74 15.47
CA CYS A 163 -4.42 11.85 14.69
C CYS A 163 -4.30 12.17 13.19
N PHE A 164 -4.42 11.15 12.35
CA PHE A 164 -4.10 11.22 10.92
C PHE A 164 -5.36 11.15 10.05
N ASP A 165 -5.34 11.90 8.96
CA ASP A 165 -6.39 11.91 7.94
C ASP A 165 -6.15 10.81 6.90
N LEU A 166 -4.87 10.51 6.64
CA LEU A 166 -4.44 9.44 5.75
C LEU A 166 -3.33 8.61 6.42
N VAL A 167 -3.42 7.30 6.29
CA VAL A 167 -2.38 6.36 6.72
C VAL A 167 -1.97 5.48 5.55
N TRP A 168 -0.68 5.42 5.27
CA TRP A 168 -0.04 4.41 4.43
C TRP A 168 0.74 3.43 5.31
N LEU A 169 0.37 2.14 5.27
CA LEU A 169 0.97 1.10 6.08
C LEU A 169 1.68 0.08 5.19
N ASP A 170 3.00 0.22 5.09
CA ASP A 170 3.92 -0.61 4.29
C ASP A 170 5.19 -0.98 5.09
N ALA A 171 4.99 -1.26 6.38
CA ALA A 171 6.03 -1.69 7.32
C ALA A 171 6.10 -3.23 7.40
N GLY A 172 6.43 -3.79 8.58
CA GLY A 172 6.50 -5.23 8.79
C GLY A 172 5.18 -5.95 8.50
N HIS A 173 5.26 -7.06 7.74
CA HIS A 173 4.07 -7.84 7.36
C HIS A 173 3.86 -9.10 8.21
N HIS A 174 4.70 -9.35 9.20
CA HIS A 174 4.66 -10.55 10.04
C HIS A 174 4.14 -10.23 11.44
N TYR A 175 3.63 -11.25 12.15
CA TYR A 175 3.33 -11.11 13.57
C TYR A 175 4.63 -11.03 14.38
N PRO A 176 4.67 -10.22 15.45
CA PRO A 176 3.57 -9.40 15.99
C PRO A 176 3.40 -8.02 15.32
N GLU A 177 4.39 -7.55 14.56
CA GLU A 177 4.47 -6.19 14.01
C GLU A 177 3.20 -5.74 13.28
N VAL A 178 2.74 -6.55 12.34
CA VAL A 178 1.56 -6.23 11.53
C VAL A 178 0.32 -5.99 12.38
N ALA A 179 0.17 -6.67 13.52
CA ALA A 179 -1.01 -6.53 14.36
C ALA A 179 -1.01 -5.21 15.14
N TRP A 180 0.13 -4.87 15.76
CA TRP A 180 0.22 -3.62 16.51
C TRP A 180 0.25 -2.40 15.59
N ASP A 181 0.82 -2.51 14.38
CA ASP A 181 0.88 -1.40 13.43
C ASP A 181 -0.53 -1.03 12.99
N HIS A 182 -1.32 -2.02 12.58
CA HIS A 182 -2.73 -1.82 12.26
C HIS A 182 -3.51 -1.26 13.45
N ALA A 183 -3.29 -1.79 14.66
CA ALA A 183 -3.98 -1.31 15.85
C ALA A 183 -3.67 0.17 16.14
N TYR A 184 -2.40 0.56 16.07
CA TYR A 184 -1.95 1.93 16.24
C TYR A 184 -2.55 2.85 15.17
N CYS A 185 -2.37 2.50 13.89
CA CYS A 185 -2.87 3.26 12.76
C CYS A 185 -4.39 3.48 12.82
N LEU A 186 -5.17 2.44 13.08
CA LEU A 186 -6.63 2.53 13.17
C LEU A 186 -7.11 3.31 14.40
N GLY A 187 -6.36 3.23 15.50
CA GLY A 187 -6.60 4.02 16.72
C GLY A 187 -6.38 5.52 16.49
N ARG A 188 -5.39 5.88 15.67
CA ARG A 188 -5.03 7.27 15.33
C ARG A 188 -5.73 7.83 14.10
N LEU A 189 -6.43 7.00 13.32
CA LEU A 189 -7.17 7.44 12.14
C LEU A 189 -8.34 8.34 12.54
N ARG A 190 -8.46 9.53 11.94
CA ARG A 190 -9.59 10.45 12.16
C ARG A 190 -10.87 9.93 11.50
N ALA A 191 -12.01 10.39 12.00
CA ALA A 191 -13.28 10.23 11.31
C ALA A 191 -13.23 10.94 9.94
N GLY A 192 -13.72 10.28 8.89
CA GLY A 192 -13.54 10.70 7.50
C GLY A 192 -12.18 10.34 6.88
N GLY A 193 -11.25 9.79 7.67
CA GLY A 193 -9.89 9.45 7.24
C GLY A 193 -9.77 8.10 6.52
N TRP A 194 -8.66 7.94 5.80
CA TRP A 194 -8.32 6.75 5.01
C TRP A 194 -7.12 6.00 5.58
N LEU A 195 -7.17 4.68 5.59
CA LEU A 195 -6.00 3.81 5.77
C LEU A 195 -5.84 2.94 4.54
N LEU A 196 -4.62 2.86 4.01
CA LEU A 196 -4.22 1.93 2.96
C LEU A 196 -3.10 1.05 3.51
N SER A 197 -3.22 -0.27 3.42
CA SER A 197 -2.24 -1.25 3.90
C SER A 197 -1.76 -2.15 2.78
N ASP A 198 -0.44 -2.23 2.61
CA ASP A 198 0.20 -2.92 1.50
C ASP A 198 0.32 -4.44 1.70
N ASP A 199 0.60 -5.12 0.59
CA ASP A 199 1.07 -6.50 0.53
C ASP A 199 0.09 -7.55 1.09
N ILE A 200 -1.20 -7.28 0.95
CA ILE A 200 -2.26 -8.18 1.38
C ILE A 200 -2.38 -9.37 0.43
N MET A 201 -2.20 -10.57 0.97
CA MET A 201 -2.48 -11.82 0.26
C MET A 201 -3.80 -12.41 0.74
N VAL A 202 -4.67 -12.75 -0.21
CA VAL A 202 -5.98 -13.37 0.08
C VAL A 202 -5.86 -14.88 -0.16
N PRO A 203 -6.17 -15.73 0.83
CA PRO A 203 -6.18 -17.18 0.63
C PRO A 203 -7.15 -17.56 -0.50
N ASP A 204 -6.71 -18.40 -1.44
CA ASP A 204 -7.68 -19.12 -2.24
C ASP A 204 -8.28 -20.21 -1.35
N GLY A 205 -9.61 -20.24 -1.18
CA GLY A 205 -10.30 -21.04 -0.14
C GLY A 205 -10.03 -22.56 -0.13
N SER A 206 -9.11 -23.05 -0.95
CA SER A 206 -8.49 -24.38 -0.95
C SER A 206 -7.28 -24.52 -0.01
N ASP A 207 -6.68 -23.43 0.47
CA ASP A 207 -5.48 -23.50 1.30
C ASP A 207 -5.84 -23.68 2.79
N PRO A 208 -5.55 -24.84 3.41
CA PRO A 208 -5.72 -25.02 4.86
C PRO A 208 -4.79 -24.11 5.68
N ALA A 209 -3.86 -23.38 5.06
CA ALA A 209 -2.89 -22.53 5.72
C ALA A 209 -3.42 -21.12 6.06
N LEU A 210 -4.58 -20.99 6.72
CA LEU A 210 -4.87 -19.81 7.56
C LEU A 210 -3.80 -19.58 8.65
N ARG A 211 -2.85 -20.51 8.80
CA ARG A 211 -1.66 -20.43 9.64
C ARG A 211 -0.41 -19.89 8.95
N ASN A 212 -0.40 -19.71 7.62
CA ASN A 212 0.74 -19.07 6.94
C ASN A 212 0.85 -17.61 7.40
N GLU A 213 2.05 -17.22 7.81
CA GLU A 213 2.37 -15.86 8.25
C GLU A 213 2.19 -14.84 7.13
N ASP A 214 2.34 -15.26 5.87
CA ASP A 214 2.03 -14.46 4.68
C ASP A 214 0.61 -13.88 4.68
N PHE A 215 -0.35 -14.55 5.33
CA PHE A 215 -1.73 -14.07 5.45
C PHE A 215 -1.98 -13.29 6.75
N ALA A 216 -0.94 -12.95 7.52
CA ALA A 216 -1.07 -12.17 8.74
C ALA A 216 -1.75 -10.81 8.51
N PRO A 217 -1.37 -9.98 7.51
CA PRO A 217 -2.05 -8.72 7.25
C PRO A 217 -3.54 -8.93 6.95
N PHE A 218 -3.87 -9.90 6.09
CA PHE A 218 -5.26 -10.22 5.73
C PHE A 218 -6.12 -10.60 6.95
N ARG A 219 -5.58 -11.39 7.88
CA ARG A 219 -6.29 -11.77 9.11
C ARG A 219 -6.61 -10.57 10.00
N VAL A 220 -5.69 -9.61 10.10
CA VAL A 220 -5.92 -8.37 10.87
C VAL A 220 -7.01 -7.53 10.22
N ILE A 221 -6.98 -7.37 8.90
CA ILE A 221 -8.01 -6.65 8.13
C ILE A 221 -9.40 -7.28 8.32
N GLU A 222 -9.52 -8.59 8.16
CA GLU A 222 -10.80 -9.29 8.35
C GLU A 222 -11.32 -9.18 9.79
N TYR A 223 -10.42 -9.23 10.79
CA TYR A 223 -10.77 -9.00 12.19
C TYR A 223 -11.41 -7.63 12.41
N VAL A 224 -10.85 -6.58 11.80
CA VAL A 224 -11.34 -5.20 11.89
C VAL A 224 -12.67 -5.04 11.15
N LYS A 225 -12.77 -5.56 9.91
CA LYS A 225 -13.98 -5.52 9.09
C LYS A 225 -15.19 -6.12 9.80
N ALA A 226 -14.99 -7.20 10.54
CA ALA A 226 -16.06 -7.86 11.30
C ALA A 226 -16.60 -7.02 12.47
N ARG A 227 -15.92 -5.93 12.87
CA ARG A 227 -16.21 -5.17 14.10
C ARG A 227 -16.44 -3.68 13.87
N LYS A 228 -16.02 -3.14 12.73
CA LYS A 228 -16.11 -1.71 12.42
C LYS A 228 -16.97 -1.52 11.17
N PRO A 229 -18.05 -0.72 11.23
CA PRO A 229 -18.93 -0.47 10.09
C PRO A 229 -18.33 0.55 9.12
N TRP A 230 -17.04 0.44 8.83
CA TRP A 230 -16.31 1.32 7.94
C TRP A 230 -16.36 0.80 6.51
N ALA A 231 -16.45 1.71 5.55
CA ALA A 231 -16.26 1.33 4.15
C ALA A 231 -14.85 0.77 3.98
N ASN A 232 -14.72 -0.31 3.22
CA ASN A 232 -13.45 -1.00 3.04
C ASN A 232 -13.44 -1.79 1.74
N GLY A 233 -12.25 -2.20 1.31
CA GLY A 233 -12.08 -3.03 0.14
C GLY A 233 -10.62 -3.40 -0.12
N LEU A 234 -10.40 -4.02 -1.27
CA LEU A 234 -9.07 -4.42 -1.74
C LEU A 234 -8.84 -3.82 -3.12
N LEU A 235 -7.66 -3.24 -3.34
CA LEU A 235 -7.16 -2.83 -4.65
C LEU A 235 -6.17 -3.88 -5.13
N LEU A 236 -6.26 -4.33 -6.38
CA LEU A 236 -5.23 -5.14 -6.98
C LEU A 236 -3.93 -4.34 -7.04
N LYS A 237 -2.89 -4.80 -6.33
CA LYS A 237 -1.63 -4.06 -6.15
C LYS A 237 -0.97 -3.76 -7.49
N ARG A 238 -0.95 -4.73 -8.41
CA ARG A 238 -0.29 -4.60 -9.73
C ARG A 238 -1.22 -5.09 -10.82
N GLU A 239 -1.42 -4.26 -11.83
CA GLU A 239 -2.32 -4.56 -12.96
C GLU A 239 -1.62 -5.37 -14.05
N ASN A 240 -0.32 -5.64 -13.91
CA ASN A 240 0.41 -6.57 -14.75
C ASN A 240 -0.31 -7.95 -14.80
N PRO A 241 -0.79 -8.39 -15.98
CA PRO A 241 -1.57 -9.63 -16.07
C PRO A 241 -0.80 -10.90 -15.65
N LYS A 242 0.54 -10.89 -15.75
CA LYS A 242 1.38 -12.01 -15.31
C LYS A 242 1.43 -12.06 -13.79
N ARG A 243 1.60 -10.93 -13.11
CA ARG A 243 1.53 -10.85 -11.63
C ARG A 243 0.15 -11.23 -11.13
N TYR A 244 -0.90 -10.77 -11.81
CA TYR A 244 -2.28 -11.16 -11.53
C TYR A 244 -2.50 -12.68 -11.56
N LEU A 245 -1.77 -13.45 -12.37
CA LEU A 245 -1.90 -14.91 -12.37
C LEU A 245 -1.00 -15.60 -11.35
N GLN A 246 0.20 -15.05 -11.10
CA GLN A 246 1.27 -15.75 -10.37
C GLN A 246 1.33 -15.40 -8.88
N ASN A 247 1.07 -14.14 -8.52
CA ASN A 247 1.22 -13.64 -7.16
C ASN A 247 0.29 -12.44 -6.96
N ARG A 248 -0.99 -12.72 -6.66
CA ARG A 248 -1.99 -11.68 -6.42
C ARG A 248 -1.81 -11.12 -5.03
N LYS A 249 -1.25 -9.92 -4.98
CA LYS A 249 -1.25 -9.07 -3.81
C LYS A 249 -2.22 -7.92 -3.99
N TYR A 250 -2.70 -7.42 -2.87
CA TYR A 250 -3.66 -6.35 -2.80
C TYR A 250 -3.16 -5.26 -1.85
N ILE A 251 -3.75 -4.08 -2.01
CA ILE A 251 -3.73 -3.04 -1.00
C ILE A 251 -5.10 -3.04 -0.36
N ALA A 252 -5.18 -3.29 0.95
CA ALA A 252 -6.44 -3.09 1.65
C ALA A 252 -6.65 -1.61 1.93
N TRP A 253 -7.90 -1.18 1.87
CA TRP A 253 -8.26 0.17 2.27
C TRP A 253 -9.43 0.17 3.25
N PHE A 254 -9.42 1.14 4.15
CA PHE A 254 -10.53 1.49 5.04
C PHE A 254 -10.80 2.98 4.95
N HIS A 255 -12.09 3.35 4.96
CA HIS A 255 -12.55 4.72 5.12
C HIS A 255 -13.39 4.81 6.38
N LYS A 256 -12.85 5.49 7.40
CA LYS A 256 -13.46 5.58 8.73
C LYS A 256 -14.66 6.53 8.67
N SER A 257 -15.85 6.03 8.97
CA SER A 257 -17.08 6.82 8.91
C SER A 257 -17.01 8.08 9.78
N VAL A 258 -17.60 9.17 9.29
CA VAL A 258 -17.88 10.36 10.12
C VAL A 258 -18.99 9.98 11.09
N ALA A 259 -18.74 10.16 12.39
CA ALA A 259 -19.75 9.93 13.43
C ALA A 259 -20.77 11.07 13.48
#